data_AF-A0A851GQ23-F1
#
_entry.id   AF-A0A851GQ23-F1
#
_cell.length_a   1.000
_cell.length_b   1.000
_cell.length_c   1.000
_cell.angle_alpha   90.00
_cell.angle_beta   90.00
_cell.angle_gamma   90.00
#
_symmetry.space_group_name_H-M   'P 1'
#
loop_
_entity.id
_entity.type
_entity.pdbx_description
1 polymer ?
#
loop_
_entity_poly.entity_id
_entity_poly.type
_entity_poly.pdbx_seq_one_letter_code
_entity_poly.pdbx_strand_id
1 'polypeptide(L)'
;MLSDLLTSSRGPGVIGTLLALIVLLGFGGLFLFVVDDTGPFQGDSLAGQIKMKKKAIVARQKEIVYWNEAAVEYEQRRQQKSTLAQVERKVKQAFKDIEWGKQEVAREQTEISDLQKAVEAYKKEYRIVERERAVGEKLESFTTKSGKTYERVTIKEVSPHEMRFSHKNGNSGVHYEELPDDLYDRFQFIKEDAELTEAKAQKQIDISKTGGERYRISKEIMDRRNKISQNKENISRWQMEIQRKESEIASGEVAIQSAENKAQHYRELYAAGRRGLTLDSAKKQERKADLYRKRNVAARTLISTNRRNISSATSKNRKLESEVKQYTRELKQLN
;
A
#
# COMPACT_ATOMS: atom_id res chain seq x y z
N MET A 1 -20.17 -95.58 -21.07
CA MET A 1 -19.72 -96.30 -19.86
C MET A 1 -18.75 -95.47 -19.00
N LEU A 2 -19.06 -94.19 -18.79
CA LEU A 2 -18.28 -93.30 -17.90
C LEU A 2 -19.19 -92.45 -17.00
N SER A 3 -20.49 -92.74 -16.98
CA SER A 3 -21.50 -91.94 -16.25
C SER A 3 -22.07 -92.64 -15.02
N ASP A 4 -21.57 -93.84 -14.69
CA ASP A 4 -22.14 -94.68 -13.62
C ASP A 4 -21.12 -95.15 -12.57
N LEU A 5 -19.87 -94.67 -12.60
CA LEU A 5 -18.81 -95.16 -11.69
C LEU A 5 -18.32 -94.17 -10.62
N LEU A 6 -18.87 -92.96 -10.48
CA LEU A 6 -18.47 -92.06 -9.39
C LEU A 6 -19.59 -91.19 -8.78
N THR A 7 -20.87 -91.50 -9.06
CA THR A 7 -22.05 -90.84 -8.44
C THR A 7 -22.73 -91.66 -7.36
N SER A 8 -22.12 -92.76 -6.88
CA SER A 8 -22.64 -93.51 -5.74
C SER A 8 -21.60 -93.63 -4.64
N SER A 9 -21.95 -93.05 -3.50
CA SER A 9 -21.25 -93.12 -2.23
C SER A 9 -21.03 -94.57 -1.78
N ARG A 10 -19.76 -94.89 -1.48
CA ARG A 10 -19.20 -96.05 -0.72
C ARG A 10 -18.42 -97.08 -1.54
N GLY A 11 -17.07 -96.97 -1.50
CA GLY A 11 -16.08 -98.02 -1.82
C GLY A 11 -14.62 -97.56 -1.64
N PRO A 12 -13.74 -98.27 -0.91
CA PRO A 12 -12.33 -97.89 -0.68
C PRO A 12 -11.40 -98.50 -1.74
N GLY A 13 -10.61 -97.70 -2.47
CA GLY A 13 -9.66 -98.26 -3.45
C GLY A 13 -8.63 -97.32 -4.07
N VAL A 14 -8.86 -96.00 -4.13
CA VAL A 14 -7.98 -95.08 -4.90
C VAL A 14 -6.78 -94.55 -4.09
N ILE A 15 -6.90 -94.48 -2.77
CA ILE A 15 -5.87 -93.85 -1.91
C ILE A 15 -4.67 -94.78 -1.67
N GLY A 16 -4.88 -96.10 -1.65
CA GLY A 16 -3.80 -97.06 -1.33
C GLY A 16 -2.70 -97.14 -2.40
N THR A 17 -3.04 -96.93 -3.67
CA THR A 17 -2.09 -97.06 -4.79
C THR A 17 -1.14 -95.88 -4.92
N LEU A 18 -1.53 -94.66 -4.52
CA LEU A 18 -0.65 -93.49 -4.59
C LEU A 18 0.49 -93.52 -3.56
N LEU A 19 0.26 -94.12 -2.39
CA LEU A 19 1.24 -94.09 -1.30
C LEU A 19 2.46 -95.00 -1.57
N ALA A 20 2.26 -96.14 -2.24
CA ALA A 20 3.32 -97.12 -2.51
C ALA A 20 4.43 -96.57 -3.44
N LEU A 21 4.07 -95.69 -4.38
CA LEU A 21 5.00 -95.13 -5.38
C LEU A 21 6.02 -94.16 -4.75
N ILE A 22 5.61 -93.41 -3.73
CA ILE A 22 6.45 -92.40 -3.07
C ILE A 22 7.58 -93.07 -2.27
N VAL A 23 7.30 -94.19 -1.61
CA VAL A 23 8.29 -94.89 -0.76
C VAL A 23 9.44 -95.46 -1.59
N LEU A 24 9.17 -95.95 -2.80
CA LEU A 24 10.17 -96.63 -3.63
C LEU A 24 11.20 -95.65 -4.22
N LEU A 25 10.77 -94.44 -4.58
CA LEU A 25 11.68 -93.38 -5.04
C LEU A 25 12.57 -92.83 -3.91
N GLY A 26 12.04 -92.74 -2.68
CA GLY A 26 12.80 -92.23 -1.54
C GLY A 26 13.98 -93.12 -1.17
N PHE A 27 13.81 -94.44 -1.19
CA PHE A 27 14.87 -95.37 -0.79
C PHE A 27 15.94 -95.59 -1.86
N GLY A 28 15.61 -95.48 -3.15
CA GLY A 28 16.60 -95.64 -4.22
C GLY A 28 17.69 -94.57 -4.24
N GLY A 29 17.38 -93.34 -3.81
CA GLY A 29 18.32 -92.21 -3.86
C GLY A 29 19.46 -92.24 -2.83
N LEU A 30 19.25 -92.88 -1.67
CA LEU A 30 20.21 -92.83 -0.56
C LEU A 30 21.42 -93.76 -0.74
N PHE A 31 21.29 -94.83 -1.52
CA PHE A 31 22.33 -95.85 -1.65
C PHE A 31 23.57 -95.38 -2.44
N LEU A 32 23.43 -94.39 -3.33
CA LEU A 32 24.53 -93.92 -4.19
C LEU A 32 25.52 -92.98 -3.50
N PHE A 33 25.22 -92.44 -2.31
CA PHE A 33 26.07 -91.43 -1.66
C PHE A 33 27.17 -92.02 -0.76
N VAL A 34 27.11 -93.32 -0.44
CA VAL A 34 28.00 -93.94 0.57
C VAL A 34 29.18 -94.70 -0.06
N VAL A 35 29.13 -95.03 -1.35
CA VAL A 35 30.00 -96.07 -1.94
C VAL A 35 31.18 -95.50 -2.77
N ASP A 36 31.31 -94.19 -2.98
CA ASP A 36 32.43 -93.66 -3.79
C ASP A 36 33.62 -93.16 -2.96
N ASP A 37 34.77 -93.82 -3.15
CA ASP A 37 35.99 -93.88 -2.31
C ASP A 37 37.09 -92.88 -2.75
N THR A 38 36.74 -91.65 -3.15
CA THR A 38 37.70 -90.54 -3.37
C THR A 38 37.76 -89.61 -2.15
N GLY A 39 37.95 -90.22 -0.98
CA GLY A 39 37.98 -89.56 0.33
C GLY A 39 39.33 -88.91 0.69
N PRO A 40 39.35 -87.74 1.38
CA PRO A 40 40.51 -86.84 1.44
C PRO A 40 41.39 -86.96 2.70
N PHE A 41 42.09 -88.09 2.96
CA PHE A 41 42.91 -88.21 4.20
C PHE A 41 44.24 -89.01 4.09
N GLN A 42 45.39 -88.36 3.81
CA GLN A 42 46.77 -88.78 4.23
C GLN A 42 47.83 -87.65 4.03
N GLY A 43 48.86 -87.49 4.91
CA GLY A 43 49.75 -86.30 5.00
C GLY A 43 51.30 -86.52 5.10
N ASP A 44 52.08 -85.42 5.03
CA ASP A 44 53.53 -85.27 4.64
C ASP A 44 54.68 -85.54 5.68
N SER A 45 55.94 -85.72 5.21
CA SER A 45 57.17 -86.14 5.97
C SER A 45 57.93 -85.08 6.82
N LEU A 46 58.69 -85.52 7.85
CA LEU A 46 59.28 -84.70 8.95
C LEU A 46 60.31 -83.63 8.54
N ALA A 47 61.21 -83.92 7.59
CA ALA A 47 62.19 -82.93 7.12
C ALA A 47 61.51 -81.77 6.35
N GLY A 48 60.45 -82.10 5.61
CA GLY A 48 59.53 -81.12 5.02
C GLY A 48 58.89 -80.26 6.10
N GLN A 49 58.40 -80.88 7.18
CA GLN A 49 57.82 -80.16 8.31
C GLN A 49 58.81 -79.18 8.98
N ILE A 50 60.08 -79.54 9.17
CA ILE A 50 61.07 -78.63 9.79
C ILE A 50 61.40 -77.44 8.87
N LYS A 51 61.58 -77.69 7.57
CA LYS A 51 61.82 -76.61 6.59
C LYS A 51 60.62 -75.67 6.50
N MET A 52 59.41 -76.23 6.50
CA MET A 52 58.17 -75.45 6.57
C MET A 52 58.08 -74.65 7.87
N LYS A 53 58.43 -75.25 9.01
CA LYS A 53 58.43 -74.55 10.31
C LYS A 53 59.44 -73.41 10.35
N LYS A 54 60.65 -73.57 9.81
CA LYS A 54 61.63 -72.47 9.71
C LYS A 54 61.14 -71.34 8.82
N LYS A 55 60.55 -71.67 7.65
CA LYS A 55 59.94 -70.67 6.76
C LYS A 55 58.76 -69.96 7.45
N ALA A 56 57.95 -70.70 8.20
CA ALA A 56 56.86 -70.16 8.99
C ALA A 56 57.36 -69.24 10.10
N ILE A 57 58.44 -69.59 10.82
CA ILE A 57 59.03 -68.73 11.85
C ILE A 57 59.50 -67.41 11.24
N VAL A 58 60.23 -67.43 10.12
CA VAL A 58 60.68 -66.21 9.44
C VAL A 58 59.51 -65.38 8.93
N ALA A 59 58.47 -66.02 8.39
CA ALA A 59 57.24 -65.34 7.99
C ALA A 59 56.53 -64.67 9.18
N ARG A 60 56.42 -65.39 10.30
CA ARG A 60 55.85 -64.86 11.55
C ARG A 60 56.65 -63.71 12.13
N GLN A 61 57.98 -63.76 12.03
CA GLN A 61 58.85 -62.68 12.49
C GLN A 61 58.64 -61.41 11.67
N LYS A 62 58.44 -61.53 10.36
CA LYS A 62 58.06 -60.40 9.49
C LYS A 62 56.67 -59.87 9.82
N GLU A 63 55.70 -60.75 10.09
CA GLU A 63 54.37 -60.34 10.54
C GLU A 63 54.43 -59.54 11.84
N ILE A 64 55.23 -59.97 12.83
CA ILE A 64 55.36 -59.24 14.12
C ILE A 64 55.90 -57.82 13.91
N VAL A 65 56.92 -57.65 13.05
CA VAL A 65 57.45 -56.32 12.75
C VAL A 65 56.38 -55.45 12.08
N TYR A 66 55.66 -55.99 11.08
CA TYR A 66 54.56 -55.30 10.42
C TYR A 66 53.43 -54.90 11.39
N TRP A 67 53.02 -55.80 12.29
CA TRP A 67 51.98 -55.51 13.28
C TRP A 67 52.43 -54.51 14.34
N ASN A 68 53.71 -54.49 14.71
CA ASN A 68 54.26 -53.49 15.62
C ASN A 68 54.30 -52.10 14.98
N GLU A 69 54.70 -51.99 13.71
CA GLU A 69 54.65 -50.74 12.95
C GLU A 69 53.20 -50.25 12.81
N ALA A 70 52.27 -51.15 12.48
CA ALA A 70 50.84 -50.84 12.42
C ALA A 70 50.25 -50.40 13.78
N ALA A 71 50.71 -50.97 14.89
CA ALA A 71 50.28 -50.59 16.24
C ALA A 71 50.75 -49.17 16.62
N VAL A 72 52.01 -48.82 16.29
CA VAL A 72 52.54 -47.46 16.50
C VAL A 72 51.76 -46.44 15.68
N GLU A 73 51.48 -46.73 14.40
CA GLU A 73 50.63 -45.86 13.57
C GLU A 73 49.21 -45.72 14.15
N TYR A 74 48.62 -46.80 14.65
CA TYR A 74 47.30 -46.77 15.26
C TYR A 74 47.27 -45.89 16.51
N GLU A 75 48.28 -45.98 17.38
CA GLU A 75 48.40 -45.12 18.56
C GLU A 75 48.58 -43.65 18.19
N GLN A 76 49.41 -43.34 17.19
CA GLN A 76 49.57 -41.97 16.68
C GLN A 76 48.25 -41.43 16.13
N ARG A 77 47.51 -42.20 15.34
CA ARG A 77 46.18 -41.81 14.83
C ARG A 77 45.17 -41.64 15.96
N ARG A 78 45.21 -42.48 17.00
CA ARG A 78 44.35 -42.36 18.19
C ARG A 78 44.65 -41.08 18.98
N GLN A 79 45.93 -40.76 19.18
CA GLN A 79 46.35 -39.50 19.81
C GLN A 79 45.91 -38.29 18.98
N GLN A 80 46.13 -38.32 17.67
CA GLN A 80 45.67 -37.28 16.74
C GLN A 80 44.15 -37.09 16.75
N LYS A 81 43.36 -38.17 16.84
CA LYS A 81 41.90 -38.09 16.95
C LYS A 81 41.46 -37.47 18.29
N SER A 82 42.16 -37.79 19.38
CA SER A 82 41.91 -37.20 20.69
C SER A 82 42.25 -35.70 20.73
N THR A 83 43.40 -35.30 20.17
CA THR A 83 43.78 -33.88 20.09
C THR A 83 42.83 -33.11 19.17
N LEU A 84 42.43 -33.68 18.03
CA LEU A 84 41.41 -33.10 17.15
C LEU A 84 40.10 -32.87 17.90
N ALA A 85 39.59 -33.86 18.64
CA ALA A 85 38.37 -33.73 19.43
C ALA A 85 38.47 -32.69 20.56
N GLN A 86 39.67 -32.46 21.11
CA GLN A 86 39.91 -31.37 22.07
C GLN A 86 39.94 -30.01 21.39
N VAL A 87 40.59 -29.90 20.22
CA VAL A 87 40.63 -28.67 19.41
C VAL A 87 39.22 -28.31 18.94
N GLU A 88 38.43 -29.26 18.44
CA GLU A 88 37.02 -29.04 18.05
C GLU A 88 36.17 -28.52 19.22
N ARG A 89 36.36 -29.06 20.43
CA ARG A 89 35.69 -28.53 21.63
C ARG A 89 36.11 -27.10 21.95
N LYS A 90 37.41 -26.80 21.89
CA LYS A 90 37.93 -25.44 22.10
C LYS A 90 37.42 -24.46 21.04
N VAL A 91 37.40 -24.87 19.77
CA VAL A 91 36.87 -24.08 18.66
C VAL A 91 35.37 -23.82 18.86
N LYS A 92 34.59 -24.84 19.23
CA LYS A 92 33.16 -24.69 19.52
C LYS A 92 32.90 -23.76 20.70
N GLN A 93 33.73 -23.81 21.75
CA GLN A 93 33.63 -22.89 22.87
C GLN A 93 34.01 -21.46 22.47
N ALA A 94 35.12 -21.28 21.75
CA ALA A 94 35.54 -19.98 21.23
C ALA A 94 34.48 -19.35 20.31
N PHE A 95 33.79 -20.15 19.48
CA PHE A 95 32.67 -19.64 18.68
C PHE A 95 31.50 -19.15 19.54
N LYS A 96 31.17 -19.83 20.65
CA LYS A 96 30.14 -19.35 21.57
C LYS A 96 30.54 -18.06 22.26
N ASP A 97 31.79 -17.97 22.70
CA ASP A 97 32.32 -16.78 23.39
C ASP A 97 32.35 -15.58 22.43
N ILE A 98 32.71 -15.80 21.15
CA ILE A 98 32.65 -14.78 20.09
C ILE A 98 31.21 -14.32 19.84
N GLU A 99 30.25 -15.23 19.73
CA GLU A 99 28.84 -14.86 19.51
C GLU A 99 28.25 -14.11 20.70
N TRP A 100 28.58 -14.52 21.93
CA TRP A 100 28.22 -13.78 23.14
C TRP A 100 28.82 -12.36 23.13
N GLY A 101 30.12 -12.24 22.85
CA GLY A 101 30.80 -10.95 22.77
C GLY A 101 30.22 -10.03 21.69
N LYS A 102 29.80 -10.57 20.54
CA LYS A 102 29.10 -9.78 19.50
C LYS A 102 27.76 -9.23 19.99
N GLN A 103 26.99 -10.03 20.74
CA GLN A 103 25.71 -9.58 21.29
C GLN A 103 25.91 -8.47 22.33
N GLU A 104 26.95 -8.59 23.15
CA GLU A 104 27.31 -7.59 24.15
C GLU A 104 27.73 -6.27 23.50
N VAL A 105 28.62 -6.31 22.50
CA VAL A 105 29.01 -5.13 21.72
C VAL A 105 27.81 -4.49 21.03
N ALA A 106 26.89 -5.27 20.47
CA ALA A 106 25.69 -4.74 19.84
C ALA A 106 24.78 -4.02 20.85
N ARG A 107 24.61 -4.58 22.06
CA ARG A 107 23.83 -3.96 23.15
C ARG A 107 24.48 -2.64 23.60
N GLU A 108 25.77 -2.65 23.86
CA GLU A 108 26.51 -1.43 24.25
C GLU A 108 26.44 -0.36 23.16
N GLN A 109 26.54 -0.75 21.88
CA GLN A 109 26.42 0.20 20.78
C GLN A 109 25.03 0.86 20.72
N THR A 110 23.96 0.09 21.01
CA THR A 110 22.62 0.66 21.13
C THR A 110 22.49 1.60 22.31
N GLU A 111 23.06 1.24 23.46
CA GLU A 111 23.04 2.08 24.66
C GLU A 111 23.83 3.39 24.46
N ILE A 112 25.01 3.33 23.83
CA ILE A 112 25.78 4.51 23.44
C ILE A 112 24.97 5.39 22.49
N SER A 113 24.29 4.81 21.49
CA SER A 113 23.45 5.59 20.57
C SER A 113 22.29 6.28 21.28
N ASP A 114 21.65 5.60 22.23
CA ASP A 114 20.53 6.16 22.97
C ASP A 114 20.98 7.23 23.97
N LEU A 115 22.13 7.03 24.63
CA LEU A 115 22.77 8.06 25.45
C LEU A 115 23.16 9.29 24.62
N GLN A 116 23.71 9.11 23.43
CA GLN A 116 24.02 10.22 22.51
C GLN A 116 22.77 11.01 22.14
N LYS A 117 21.66 10.33 21.81
CA LYS A 117 20.37 11.00 21.53
C LYS A 117 19.85 11.75 22.77
N ALA A 118 19.97 11.16 23.95
CA ALA A 118 19.54 11.78 25.20
C ALA A 118 20.37 13.05 25.51
N VAL A 119 21.69 13.01 25.30
CA VAL A 119 22.56 14.17 25.45
C VAL A 119 22.20 15.28 24.47
N GLU A 120 21.95 14.96 23.20
CA GLU A 120 21.55 15.97 22.22
C GLU A 120 20.16 16.55 22.51
N ALA A 121 19.22 15.73 22.99
CA ALA A 121 17.91 16.21 23.46
C ALA A 121 18.06 17.16 24.66
N TYR A 122 18.89 16.79 25.65
CA TYR A 122 19.19 17.62 26.81
C TYR A 122 19.83 18.95 26.41
N LYS A 123 20.84 18.94 25.54
CA LYS A 123 21.48 20.17 25.02
C LYS A 123 20.46 21.07 24.32
N LYS A 124 19.56 20.49 23.52
CA LYS A 124 18.52 21.27 22.84
C LYS A 124 17.57 21.95 23.82
N GLU A 125 17.13 21.25 24.86
CA GLU A 125 16.28 21.81 25.89
C GLU A 125 17.01 22.90 26.70
N TYR A 126 18.27 22.64 27.06
CA TYR A 126 19.14 23.63 27.68
C TYR A 126 19.28 24.90 26.83
N ARG A 127 19.50 24.76 25.51
CA ARG A 127 19.56 25.90 24.57
C ARG A 127 18.30 26.75 24.63
N ILE A 128 17.12 26.13 24.65
CA ILE A 128 15.84 26.86 24.70
C ILE A 128 15.74 27.63 26.02
N VAL A 129 15.95 26.94 27.15
CA VAL A 129 15.80 27.53 28.49
C VAL A 129 16.80 28.67 28.71
N GLU A 130 18.07 28.48 28.37
CA GLU A 130 19.10 29.51 28.59
C GLU A 130 18.87 30.74 27.68
N ARG A 131 18.44 30.52 26.43
CA ARG A 131 18.08 31.60 25.50
C ARG A 131 16.86 32.39 25.98
N GLU A 132 15.83 31.72 26.48
CA GLU A 132 14.65 32.36 27.07
C GLU A 132 15.00 33.13 28.34
N ARG A 133 15.86 32.57 29.19
CA ARG A 133 16.31 33.22 30.43
C ARG A 133 17.11 34.49 30.18
N ALA A 134 17.89 34.52 29.10
CA ALA A 134 18.66 35.69 28.72
C ALA A 134 17.80 36.86 28.24
N VAL A 135 16.53 36.63 27.88
CA VAL A 135 15.61 37.72 27.48
C VAL A 135 15.41 38.69 28.65
N GLY A 136 15.72 39.96 28.41
CA GLY A 136 15.67 41.03 29.41
C GLY A 136 16.98 41.25 30.18
N GLU A 137 17.98 40.40 29.99
CA GLU A 137 19.32 40.59 30.56
C GLU A 137 19.98 41.85 30.00
N LYS A 138 20.71 42.55 30.87
CA LYS A 138 21.42 43.79 30.53
C LYS A 138 22.92 43.54 30.51
N LEU A 139 23.55 43.85 29.39
CA LEU A 139 25.00 43.80 29.20
C LEU A 139 25.52 45.24 29.08
N GLU A 140 26.66 45.52 29.72
CA GLU A 140 27.28 46.85 29.66
C GLU A 140 27.72 47.20 28.24
N SER A 141 28.46 46.29 27.60
CA SER A 141 28.77 46.34 26.18
C SER A 141 29.23 44.97 25.68
N PHE A 142 29.16 44.77 24.36
CA PHE A 142 29.87 43.69 23.69
C PHE A 142 30.34 44.15 22.31
N THR A 143 31.36 43.47 21.77
CA THR A 143 31.93 43.76 20.45
C THR A 143 31.75 42.55 19.55
N THR A 144 31.19 42.74 18.35
CA THR A 144 31.05 41.66 17.36
C THR A 144 32.40 41.24 16.81
N LYS A 145 32.44 40.05 16.17
CA LYS A 145 33.63 39.59 15.43
C LYS A 145 34.03 40.54 14.31
N SER A 146 33.07 41.27 13.75
CA SER A 146 33.25 42.33 12.75
C SER A 146 33.80 43.65 13.32
N GLY A 147 34.00 43.74 14.65
CA GLY A 147 34.59 44.91 15.33
C GLY A 147 33.59 45.99 15.73
N LYS A 148 32.28 45.74 15.63
CA LYS A 148 31.23 46.70 16.00
C LYS A 148 30.86 46.55 17.47
N THR A 149 30.99 47.63 18.23
CA THR A 149 30.66 47.65 19.66
C THR A 149 29.26 48.20 19.92
N TYR A 150 28.51 47.52 20.77
CA TYR A 150 27.20 47.95 21.24
C TYR A 150 27.26 48.21 22.75
N GLU A 151 26.76 49.36 23.19
CA GLU A 151 26.71 49.76 24.60
C GLU A 151 25.27 49.72 25.14
N ARG A 152 25.15 49.44 26.44
CA ARG A 152 23.87 49.37 27.20
C ARG A 152 22.87 48.44 26.51
N VAL A 153 23.32 47.22 26.28
CA VAL A 153 22.58 46.20 25.55
C VAL A 153 21.55 45.57 26.48
N THR A 154 20.31 45.42 26.01
CA THR A 154 19.28 44.62 26.66
C THR A 154 18.79 43.58 25.67
N ILE A 155 18.98 42.30 25.99
CA ILE A 155 18.59 41.19 25.11
C ILE A 155 17.06 41.17 25.00
N LYS A 156 16.55 41.11 23.77
CA LYS A 156 15.11 41.04 23.48
C LYS A 156 14.70 39.65 23.03
N GLU A 157 15.55 38.98 22.27
CA GLU A 157 15.28 37.66 21.73
C GLU A 157 16.60 36.97 21.39
N VAL A 158 16.72 35.69 21.68
CA VAL A 158 17.83 34.85 21.21
C VAL A 158 17.25 33.71 20.39
N SER A 159 17.16 33.92 19.08
CA SER A 159 16.70 32.92 18.12
C SER A 159 17.87 32.00 17.72
N PRO A 160 17.66 30.88 17.01
CA PRO A 160 18.77 30.08 16.49
C PRO A 160 19.67 30.77 15.46
N HIS A 161 19.31 31.95 14.94
CA HIS A 161 19.99 32.62 13.82
C HIS A 161 20.57 33.98 14.22
N GLU A 162 19.89 34.68 15.13
CA GLU A 162 20.29 36.00 15.57
C GLU A 162 19.92 36.24 17.03
N MET A 163 20.74 37.06 17.68
CA MET A 163 20.41 37.68 18.95
C MET A 163 19.90 39.10 18.66
N ARG A 164 18.65 39.37 19.01
CA ARG A 164 18.03 40.71 18.91
C ARG A 164 18.11 41.40 20.25
N PHE A 165 18.46 42.67 20.24
CA PHE A 165 18.66 43.45 21.45
C PHE A 165 18.36 44.94 21.24
N SER A 166 18.08 45.61 22.34
CA SER A 166 18.04 47.07 22.40
C SER A 166 19.39 47.58 22.90
N HIS A 167 19.88 48.70 22.39
CA HIS A 167 21.12 49.33 22.80
C HIS A 167 20.94 50.86 22.83
N LYS A 168 21.98 51.61 23.26
CA LYS A 168 21.93 53.07 23.42
C LYS A 168 21.34 53.85 22.23
N ASN A 169 21.52 53.38 20.99
CA ASN A 169 21.12 54.09 19.77
C ASN A 169 19.89 53.47 19.07
N GLY A 170 19.23 52.46 19.65
CA GLY A 170 18.05 51.83 19.06
C GLY A 170 18.02 50.33 19.24
N ASN A 171 17.27 49.64 18.36
CA ASN A 171 17.19 48.18 18.34
C ASN A 171 18.07 47.63 17.21
N SER A 172 18.77 46.54 17.48
CA SER A 172 19.61 45.87 16.49
C SER A 172 19.56 44.36 16.69
N GLY A 173 20.06 43.63 15.69
CA GLY A 173 20.21 42.19 15.71
C GLY A 173 21.60 41.83 15.18
N VAL A 174 22.23 40.82 15.79
CA VAL A 174 23.50 40.29 15.34
C VAL A 174 23.32 38.82 15.01
N HIS A 175 23.71 38.44 13.80
CA HIS A 175 23.68 37.06 13.34
C HIS A 175 24.64 36.21 14.18
N TYR A 176 24.32 34.94 14.39
CA TYR A 176 25.07 34.08 15.30
C TYR A 176 26.56 33.97 14.95
N GLU A 177 26.91 34.00 13.66
CA GLU A 177 28.30 33.98 13.18
C GLU A 177 29.11 35.23 13.55
N GLU A 178 28.45 36.36 13.82
CA GLU A 178 29.08 37.63 14.18
C GLU A 178 29.10 37.88 15.70
N LEU A 179 28.46 37.02 16.49
CA LEU A 179 28.49 37.12 17.94
C LEU A 179 29.91 36.88 18.48
N PRO A 180 30.30 37.57 19.56
CA PRO A 180 31.53 37.25 20.27
C PRO A 180 31.47 35.83 20.84
N ASP A 181 32.65 35.21 21.01
CA ASP A 181 32.76 33.77 21.33
C ASP A 181 32.10 33.41 22.66
N ASP A 182 32.12 34.31 23.65
CA ASP A 182 31.46 34.13 24.94
C ASP A 182 29.94 33.97 24.81
N LEU A 183 29.28 34.81 24.01
CA LEU A 183 27.84 34.73 23.75
C LEU A 183 27.50 33.59 22.79
N TYR A 184 28.39 33.31 21.82
CA TYR A 184 28.26 32.19 20.91
C TYR A 184 28.22 30.85 21.67
N ASP A 185 29.18 30.64 22.56
CA ASP A 185 29.33 29.43 23.36
C ASP A 185 28.22 29.33 24.41
N ARG A 186 27.89 30.43 25.09
CA ARG A 186 26.82 30.46 26.10
C ARG A 186 25.49 29.99 25.54
N PHE A 187 25.10 30.48 24.36
CA PHE A 187 23.83 30.13 23.73
C PHE A 187 23.91 28.89 22.82
N GLN A 188 25.10 28.27 22.75
CA GLN A 188 25.42 27.08 21.97
C GLN A 188 24.79 27.14 20.56
N PHE A 189 25.20 28.14 19.78
CA PHE A 189 24.72 28.26 18.41
C PHE A 189 25.24 27.10 17.54
N ILE A 190 24.33 26.47 16.79
CA ILE A 190 24.63 25.36 15.89
C ILE A 190 23.98 25.66 14.54
N LYS A 191 24.76 25.49 13.48
CA LYS A 191 24.35 25.77 12.11
C LYS A 191 23.13 24.96 11.67
N GLU A 192 23.04 23.68 12.03
CA GLU A 192 21.89 22.85 11.66
C GLU A 192 20.57 23.35 12.29
N ASP A 193 20.60 23.83 13.55
CA ASP A 193 19.41 24.38 14.23
C ASP A 193 18.92 25.67 13.55
N ALA A 194 19.84 26.43 12.95
CA ALA A 194 19.51 27.58 12.13
C ALA A 194 18.74 27.12 10.86
N GLU A 195 19.41 26.36 9.99
CA GLU A 195 18.83 25.91 8.72
C GLU A 195 17.48 25.18 8.87
N LEU A 196 17.31 24.38 9.93
CA LEU A 196 16.05 23.70 10.26
C LEU A 196 14.90 24.66 10.59
N THR A 197 15.17 25.77 11.27
CA THR A 197 14.13 26.73 11.66
C THR A 197 13.78 27.67 10.51
N GLU A 198 14.76 28.08 9.69
CA GLU A 198 14.53 28.78 8.42
C GLU A 198 13.67 27.95 7.45
N ALA A 199 14.01 26.66 7.27
CA ALA A 199 13.22 25.75 6.44
C ALA A 199 11.79 25.55 6.97
N LYS A 200 11.60 25.53 8.30
CA LYS A 200 10.27 25.46 8.92
C LYS A 200 9.48 26.76 8.74
N ALA A 201 10.10 27.91 8.94
CA ALA A 201 9.46 29.21 8.73
C ALA A 201 9.04 29.39 7.28
N GLN A 202 9.89 29.02 6.33
CA GLN A 202 9.58 29.05 4.90
C GLN A 202 8.43 28.09 4.55
N LYS A 203 8.45 26.85 5.04
CA LYS A 203 7.33 25.90 4.90
C LYS A 203 6.02 26.44 5.48
N GLN A 204 6.06 27.11 6.63
CA GLN A 204 4.88 27.71 7.27
C GLN A 204 4.29 28.86 6.42
N ILE A 205 5.15 29.69 5.85
CA ILE A 205 4.77 30.76 4.91
C ILE A 205 4.17 30.17 3.64
N ASP A 206 4.75 29.10 3.11
CA ASP A 206 4.25 28.43 1.90
C ASP A 206 2.90 27.74 2.17
N ILE A 207 2.73 27.07 3.32
CA ILE A 207 1.46 26.45 3.73
C ILE A 207 0.35 27.51 3.89
N SER A 208 0.65 28.66 4.49
CA SER A 208 -0.33 29.74 4.68
C SER A 208 -0.73 30.43 3.37
N LYS A 209 0.21 30.67 2.45
CA LYS A 209 -0.08 31.17 1.09
C LYS A 209 -0.91 30.18 0.28
N THR A 210 -0.53 28.89 0.33
CA THR A 210 -1.23 27.82 -0.39
C THR A 210 -2.63 27.60 0.19
N GLY A 211 -2.80 27.73 1.51
CA GLY A 211 -4.10 27.67 2.19
C GLY A 211 -5.05 28.80 1.80
N GLY A 212 -4.55 30.04 1.70
CA GLY A 212 -5.33 31.19 1.25
C GLY A 212 -5.80 31.06 -0.20
N GLU A 213 -4.93 30.60 -1.09
CA GLU A 213 -5.27 30.40 -2.51
C GLU A 213 -6.24 29.24 -2.73
N ARG A 214 -6.08 28.14 -1.98
CA ARG A 214 -7.05 27.04 -1.94
C ARG A 214 -8.43 27.50 -1.50
N TYR A 215 -8.51 28.32 -0.45
CA TYR A 215 -9.79 28.87 0.02
C TYR A 215 -10.46 29.75 -1.05
N ARG A 216 -9.68 30.62 -1.71
CA ARG A 216 -10.18 31.50 -2.80
C ARG A 216 -10.76 30.69 -3.96
N ILE A 217 -10.02 29.69 -4.45
CA ILE A 217 -10.45 28.82 -5.56
C ILE A 217 -11.67 27.99 -5.17
N SER A 218 -11.70 27.44 -3.95
CA SER A 218 -12.85 26.69 -3.44
C SER A 218 -14.12 27.55 -3.38
N LYS A 219 -14.00 28.80 -2.95
CA LYS A 219 -15.12 29.75 -2.92
C LYS A 219 -15.66 30.06 -4.32
N GLU A 220 -14.78 30.33 -5.29
CA GLU A 220 -15.17 30.54 -6.70
C GLU A 220 -15.91 29.34 -7.30
N ILE A 221 -15.48 28.11 -6.99
CA ILE A 221 -16.16 26.89 -7.42
C ILE A 221 -17.59 26.84 -6.85
N MET A 222 -17.75 27.15 -5.56
CA MET A 222 -19.05 27.11 -4.88
C MET A 222 -19.99 28.18 -5.45
N ASP A 223 -19.53 29.41 -5.61
CA ASP A 223 -20.33 30.51 -6.15
C ASP A 223 -20.81 30.21 -7.59
N ARG A 224 -19.95 29.63 -8.42
CA ARG A 224 -20.32 29.24 -9.79
C ARG A 224 -21.29 28.07 -9.82
N ARG A 225 -21.14 27.07 -8.93
CA ARG A 225 -22.12 25.97 -8.77
C ARG A 225 -23.49 26.50 -8.34
N ASN A 226 -23.53 27.45 -7.41
CA ASN A 226 -24.76 28.09 -6.97
C ASN A 226 -25.47 28.80 -8.13
N LYS A 227 -24.72 29.55 -8.96
CA LYS A 227 -25.26 30.18 -10.18
C LYS A 227 -25.79 29.15 -11.19
N ILE A 228 -25.10 28.03 -11.38
CA ILE A 228 -25.59 26.93 -12.23
C ILE A 228 -26.90 26.37 -11.67
N SER A 229 -26.99 26.17 -10.36
CA SER A 229 -28.21 25.67 -9.71
C SER A 229 -29.40 26.61 -9.93
N GLN A 230 -29.21 27.91 -9.68
CA GLN A 230 -30.23 28.92 -9.90
C GLN A 230 -30.69 28.96 -11.37
N ASN A 231 -29.76 28.87 -12.31
CA ASN A 231 -30.10 28.82 -13.74
C ASN A 231 -30.89 27.55 -14.09
N LYS A 232 -30.58 26.39 -13.50
CA LYS A 232 -31.34 25.14 -13.71
C LYS A 232 -32.77 25.27 -13.19
N GLU A 233 -32.96 25.87 -12.02
CA GLU A 233 -34.30 26.17 -11.48
C GLU A 233 -35.08 27.11 -12.40
N ASN A 234 -34.45 28.15 -12.93
CA ASN A 234 -35.07 29.06 -13.91
C ASN A 234 -35.48 28.33 -15.19
N ILE A 235 -34.61 27.47 -15.72
CA ILE A 235 -34.90 26.66 -16.90
C ILE A 235 -36.13 25.76 -16.65
N SER A 236 -36.17 25.08 -15.51
CA SER A 236 -37.32 24.24 -15.13
C SER A 236 -38.61 25.04 -15.03
N ARG A 237 -38.57 26.22 -14.40
CA ARG A 237 -39.74 27.13 -14.33
C ARG A 237 -40.23 27.55 -15.71
N TRP A 238 -39.32 27.97 -16.60
CA TRP A 238 -39.68 28.34 -17.97
C TRP A 238 -40.22 27.16 -18.78
N GLN A 239 -39.72 25.94 -18.57
CA GLN A 239 -40.24 24.73 -19.21
C GLN A 239 -41.66 24.41 -18.77
N MET A 240 -41.94 24.46 -17.46
CA MET A 240 -43.30 24.27 -16.94
C MET A 240 -44.26 25.33 -17.49
N GLU A 241 -43.82 26.59 -17.57
CA GLU A 241 -44.64 27.65 -18.15
C GLU A 241 -44.91 27.44 -19.64
N ILE A 242 -43.91 26.97 -20.41
CA ILE A 242 -44.09 26.60 -21.82
C ILE A 242 -45.16 25.51 -21.94
N GLN A 243 -45.06 24.42 -21.18
CA GLN A 243 -46.02 23.31 -21.21
C GLN A 243 -47.45 23.77 -20.86
N ARG A 244 -47.58 24.62 -19.84
CA ARG A 244 -48.86 25.23 -19.47
C ARG A 244 -49.43 26.05 -20.62
N LYS A 245 -48.62 26.89 -21.26
CA LYS A 245 -49.05 27.72 -22.38
C LYS A 245 -49.36 26.93 -23.64
N GLU A 246 -48.64 25.84 -23.91
CA GLU A 246 -48.94 24.91 -24.99
C GLU A 246 -50.32 24.24 -24.77
N SER A 247 -50.62 23.85 -23.53
CA SER A 247 -51.94 23.32 -23.16
C SER A 247 -53.06 24.36 -23.30
N GLU A 248 -52.81 25.61 -22.87
CA GLU A 248 -53.73 26.74 -23.07
C GLU A 248 -54.01 26.96 -24.56
N ILE A 249 -52.98 26.95 -25.41
CA ILE A 249 -53.12 27.10 -26.86
C ILE A 249 -53.98 25.98 -27.45
N ALA A 250 -53.70 24.72 -27.10
CA ALA A 250 -54.46 23.57 -27.60
C ALA A 250 -55.94 23.66 -27.21
N SER A 251 -56.24 24.00 -25.94
CA SER A 251 -57.63 24.23 -25.51
C SER A 251 -58.29 25.42 -26.23
N GLY A 252 -57.51 26.47 -26.50
CA GLY A 252 -57.94 27.63 -27.27
C GLY A 252 -58.25 27.28 -28.72
N GLU A 253 -57.45 26.42 -29.36
CA GLU A 253 -57.67 25.95 -30.74
C GLU A 253 -58.98 25.15 -30.86
N VAL A 254 -59.27 24.27 -29.90
CA VAL A 254 -60.57 23.57 -29.84
C VAL A 254 -61.73 24.56 -29.67
N ALA A 255 -61.56 25.58 -28.82
CA ALA A 255 -62.60 26.60 -28.60
C ALA A 255 -62.83 27.49 -29.84
N ILE A 256 -61.77 27.81 -30.58
CA ILE A 256 -61.82 28.51 -31.88
C ILE A 256 -62.64 27.68 -32.86
N GLN A 257 -62.27 26.42 -33.07
CA GLN A 257 -62.98 25.53 -34.00
C GLN A 257 -64.45 25.37 -33.64
N SER A 258 -64.77 25.18 -32.35
CA SER A 258 -66.15 25.07 -31.88
C SER A 258 -66.96 26.34 -32.14
N ALA A 259 -66.36 27.51 -31.90
CA ALA A 259 -67.01 28.80 -32.16
C ALA A 259 -67.22 29.03 -33.66
N GLU A 260 -66.26 28.69 -34.50
CA GLU A 260 -66.35 28.77 -35.97
C GLU A 260 -67.45 27.85 -36.52
N ASN A 261 -67.48 26.58 -36.09
CA ASN A 261 -68.53 25.63 -36.49
C ASN A 261 -69.92 26.16 -36.12
N LYS A 262 -70.08 26.75 -34.92
CA LYS A 262 -71.34 27.38 -34.50
C LYS A 262 -71.68 28.61 -35.33
N ALA A 263 -70.69 29.45 -35.64
CA ALA A 263 -70.89 30.62 -36.49
C ALA A 263 -71.38 30.21 -37.88
N GLN A 264 -70.75 29.19 -38.47
CA GLN A 264 -71.14 28.63 -39.76
C GLN A 264 -72.57 28.07 -39.72
N HIS A 265 -72.89 27.26 -38.70
CA HIS A 265 -74.23 26.72 -38.52
C HIS A 265 -75.30 27.82 -38.44
N TYR A 266 -75.04 28.91 -37.72
CA TYR A 266 -75.95 30.05 -37.66
C TYR A 266 -76.12 30.77 -39.01
N ARG A 267 -75.05 30.88 -39.81
CA ARG A 267 -75.12 31.44 -41.17
C ARG A 267 -75.97 30.57 -42.09
N GLU A 268 -75.82 29.24 -42.03
CA GLU A 268 -76.60 28.28 -42.81
C GLU A 268 -78.09 28.35 -42.48
N LEU A 269 -78.43 28.37 -41.18
CA LEU A 269 -79.82 28.49 -40.73
C LEU A 269 -80.47 29.82 -41.15
N TYR A 270 -79.71 30.92 -41.11
CA TYR A 270 -80.17 32.23 -41.56
C TYR A 270 -80.43 32.22 -43.08
N ALA A 271 -79.51 31.66 -43.87
CA ALA A 271 -79.66 31.52 -45.32
C ALA A 271 -80.88 30.66 -45.71
N ALA A 272 -81.22 29.66 -44.89
CA ALA A 272 -82.40 28.81 -45.05
C ALA A 272 -83.73 29.47 -44.62
N GLY A 273 -83.73 30.74 -44.16
CA GLY A 273 -84.95 31.49 -43.85
C GLY A 273 -85.66 31.10 -42.55
N ARG A 274 -85.01 30.37 -41.63
CA ARG A 274 -85.62 30.01 -40.34
C ARG A 274 -85.71 31.25 -39.42
N ARG A 275 -86.94 31.62 -39.02
CA ARG A 275 -87.19 32.73 -38.06
C ARG A 275 -86.67 32.37 -36.66
N GLY A 276 -85.91 33.29 -36.05
CA GLY A 276 -85.43 33.19 -34.66
C GLY A 276 -83.90 33.11 -34.49
N LEU A 277 -83.13 32.90 -35.56
CA LEU A 277 -81.66 32.94 -35.52
C LEU A 277 -81.13 34.03 -36.44
N THR A 278 -80.31 34.94 -35.87
CA THR A 278 -79.84 36.15 -36.55
C THR A 278 -78.37 36.03 -36.95
N LEU A 279 -78.01 36.74 -38.02
CA LEU A 279 -76.61 36.97 -38.43
C LEU A 279 -75.73 37.49 -37.27
N ASP A 280 -76.33 38.20 -36.31
CA ASP A 280 -75.63 38.68 -35.11
C ASP A 280 -75.14 37.56 -34.19
N SER A 281 -75.85 36.43 -34.15
CA SER A 281 -75.42 35.26 -33.38
C SER A 281 -74.17 34.61 -33.99
N ALA A 282 -74.05 34.60 -35.32
CA ALA A 282 -72.84 34.16 -36.02
C ALA A 282 -71.66 35.12 -35.72
N LYS A 283 -71.87 36.43 -35.88
CA LYS A 283 -70.87 37.46 -35.56
C LYS A 283 -70.40 37.40 -34.11
N LYS A 284 -71.28 37.07 -33.16
CA LYS A 284 -70.92 36.87 -31.75
C LYS A 284 -69.97 35.70 -31.54
N GLN A 285 -70.17 34.58 -32.24
CA GLN A 285 -69.26 33.43 -32.18
C GLN A 285 -67.93 33.73 -32.87
N GLU A 286 -67.93 34.46 -33.98
CA GLU A 286 -66.69 34.91 -34.65
C GLU A 286 -65.84 35.80 -33.74
N ARG A 287 -66.46 36.78 -33.07
CA ARG A 287 -65.77 37.60 -32.05
C ARG A 287 -65.19 36.75 -30.93
N LYS A 288 -65.88 35.68 -30.52
CA LYS A 288 -65.38 34.74 -29.51
C LYS A 288 -64.15 33.98 -30.02
N ALA A 289 -64.17 33.49 -31.26
CA ALA A 289 -63.02 32.85 -31.90
C ALA A 289 -61.82 33.81 -31.98
N ASP A 290 -62.04 35.07 -32.39
CA ASP A 290 -60.99 36.09 -32.46
C ASP A 290 -60.33 36.38 -31.11
N LEU A 291 -61.11 36.40 -30.03
CA LEU A 291 -60.56 36.56 -28.67
C LEU A 291 -59.63 35.40 -28.29
N TYR A 292 -59.99 34.16 -28.62
CA TYR A 292 -59.11 33.01 -28.41
C TYR A 292 -57.85 33.08 -29.29
N ARG A 293 -57.97 33.50 -30.55
CA ARG A 293 -56.81 33.70 -31.44
C ARG A 293 -55.83 34.71 -30.86
N LYS A 294 -56.31 35.85 -30.36
CA LYS A 294 -55.47 36.87 -29.71
C LYS A 294 -54.75 36.31 -28.47
N ARG A 295 -55.46 35.53 -27.64
CA ARG A 295 -54.86 34.85 -26.48
C ARG A 295 -53.78 33.84 -26.89
N ASN A 296 -54.04 33.04 -27.93
CA ASN A 296 -53.07 32.07 -28.46
C ASN A 296 -51.83 32.76 -29.02
N VAL A 297 -51.98 33.89 -29.73
CA VAL A 297 -50.83 34.68 -30.21
C VAL A 297 -49.99 35.19 -29.03
N ALA A 298 -50.61 35.75 -27.99
CA ALA A 298 -49.89 36.20 -26.80
C ALA A 298 -49.16 35.05 -26.09
N ALA A 299 -49.79 33.88 -25.97
CA ALA A 299 -49.18 32.69 -25.39
C ALA A 299 -47.97 32.20 -26.22
N ARG A 300 -48.08 32.19 -27.56
CA ARG A 300 -46.98 31.82 -28.47
C ARG A 300 -45.80 32.79 -28.35
N THR A 301 -46.05 34.09 -28.23
CA THR A 301 -45.00 35.09 -27.98
C THR A 301 -44.26 34.81 -26.67
N LEU A 302 -45.00 34.51 -25.59
CA LEU A 302 -44.39 34.17 -24.31
C LEU A 302 -43.53 32.89 -24.39
N ILE A 303 -44.04 31.85 -25.04
CA ILE A 303 -43.27 30.61 -25.30
C ILE A 303 -41.97 30.93 -26.04
N SER A 304 -42.02 31.75 -27.09
CA SER A 304 -40.81 32.13 -27.86
C SER A 304 -39.76 32.85 -27.00
N THR A 305 -40.20 33.73 -26.09
CA THR A 305 -39.34 34.45 -25.15
C THR A 305 -38.73 33.50 -24.13
N ASN A 306 -39.54 32.61 -23.55
CA ASN A 306 -39.06 31.61 -22.60
C ASN A 306 -38.05 30.63 -23.24
N ARG A 307 -38.27 30.21 -24.50
CA ARG A 307 -37.29 29.39 -25.25
C ARG A 307 -35.96 30.11 -25.46
N ARG A 308 -35.97 31.41 -25.78
CA ARG A 308 -34.75 32.23 -25.87
C ARG A 308 -34.03 32.33 -24.53
N ASN A 309 -34.77 32.54 -23.44
CA ASN A 309 -34.22 32.60 -22.09
C ASN A 309 -33.58 31.27 -21.68
N ILE A 310 -34.24 30.13 -21.95
CA ILE A 310 -33.68 28.79 -21.71
C ILE A 310 -32.36 28.61 -22.48
N SER A 311 -32.32 28.96 -23.78
CA SER A 311 -31.11 28.85 -24.60
C SER A 311 -29.96 29.67 -24.02
N SER A 312 -30.22 30.92 -23.64
CA SER A 312 -29.24 31.81 -23.01
C SER A 312 -28.74 31.28 -21.66
N ALA A 313 -29.63 30.79 -20.79
CA ALA A 313 -29.24 30.21 -19.51
C ALA A 313 -28.42 28.92 -19.68
N THR A 314 -28.78 28.11 -20.69
CA THR A 314 -28.06 26.87 -21.00
C THR A 314 -26.64 27.15 -21.49
N SER A 315 -26.45 28.16 -22.35
CA SER A 315 -25.10 28.55 -22.81
C SER A 315 -24.25 29.12 -21.66
N LYS A 316 -24.84 29.94 -20.79
CA LYS A 316 -24.18 30.43 -19.57
C LYS A 316 -23.77 29.28 -18.65
N ASN A 317 -24.62 28.27 -18.47
CA ASN A 317 -24.28 27.10 -17.66
C ASN A 317 -23.10 26.32 -18.23
N ARG A 318 -23.04 26.10 -19.55
CA ARG A 318 -21.87 25.45 -20.18
C ARG A 318 -20.58 26.20 -19.91
N LYS A 319 -20.60 27.54 -19.97
CA LYS A 319 -19.44 28.37 -19.64
C LYS A 319 -19.05 28.20 -18.16
N LEU A 320 -19.99 28.37 -17.24
CA LEU A 320 -19.76 28.21 -15.80
C LEU A 320 -19.22 26.80 -15.45
N GLU A 321 -19.73 25.75 -16.09
CA GLU A 321 -19.27 24.37 -15.90
C GLU A 321 -17.82 24.19 -16.38
N SER A 322 -17.43 24.83 -17.48
CA SER A 322 -16.05 24.78 -17.96
C SER A 322 -15.08 25.49 -16.99
N GLU A 323 -15.51 26.64 -16.45
CA GLU A 323 -14.74 27.40 -15.46
C GLU A 323 -14.62 26.61 -14.14
N VAL A 324 -15.71 25.99 -13.66
CA VAL A 324 -15.65 25.09 -12.49
C VAL A 324 -14.66 23.95 -12.71
N LYS A 325 -14.64 23.34 -13.91
CA LYS A 325 -13.65 22.30 -14.23
C LYS A 325 -12.23 22.83 -14.19
N GLN A 326 -11.99 24.04 -14.71
CA GLN A 326 -10.68 24.68 -14.67
C GLN A 326 -10.23 24.92 -13.22
N TYR A 327 -11.04 25.61 -12.40
CA TYR A 327 -10.72 25.86 -10.99
C TYR A 327 -10.54 24.56 -10.19
N THR A 328 -11.30 23.51 -10.52
CA THR A 328 -11.12 22.20 -9.87
C THR A 328 -9.76 21.59 -10.22
N ARG A 329 -9.23 21.80 -11.43
CA ARG A 329 -7.87 21.36 -11.81
C ARG A 329 -6.81 22.19 -11.09
N GLU A 330 -6.98 23.51 -11.03
CA GLU A 330 -6.09 24.41 -10.30
C GLU A 330 -6.03 24.01 -8.81
N LEU A 331 -7.17 23.74 -8.18
CA LEU A 331 -7.23 23.27 -6.79
C LEU A 331 -6.50 21.94 -6.58
N LYS A 332 -6.56 21.03 -7.56
CA LYS A 332 -5.84 19.74 -7.51
C LYS A 332 -4.33 19.91 -7.66
N GLN A 333 -3.86 20.90 -8.41
CA GLN A 333 -2.43 21.20 -8.56
C GLN A 333 -1.83 21.84 -7.29
N LEU A 334 -2.68 22.42 -6.45
CA LEU A 334 -2.28 22.95 -5.15
C LEU A 334 -2.22 21.86 -4.07
N ASN A 335 -2.67 20.63 -4.34
CA ASN A 335 -2.59 19.45 -3.46
C ASN A 335 -1.42 18.57 -3.85
#